data_AF-A0A4R4TDC8-F1
#
_entry.id   AF-A0A4R4TDC8-F1
#
_cell.length_a   1.000
_cell.length_b   1.000
_cell.length_c   1.000
_cell.angle_alpha   90.00
_cell.angle_beta   90.00
_cell.angle_gamma   90.00
#
_symmetry.space_group_name_H-M   'P 1'
#
loop_
_entity.id
_entity.type
_entity.pdbx_description
1 polymer ?
#
loop_
_entity_poly.entity_id
_entity_poly.type
_entity_poly.pdbx_seq_one_letter_code
_entity_poly.pdbx_strand_id
1 'polypeptide(L)'
;MAGLGRLLSGGPVVPADGLVAVGAVDRAWSRGECAYVISVGATGPARVHYSMSEPAGPTWLRLAQISERRRRRVLDAALRCGVLAGAGLLRGGPAEVGRFGWLHVAGHGLSGWTILPPDRRIGGVAFLDLVGGLVPGAVWRDLHARRQEAWQDWARRSGSVPSLNLECTRRDPDDGPVSGGFDAEATRRQAVDQGPWDAPVAGRRRPGDGRDGGPGEGWPGIRHGGGMGGAW
;
A
#
# COMPACT_ATOMS: atom_id res chain seq x y z
N MET A 1 30.78 -45.24 -13.09
CA MET A 1 31.47 -44.21 -12.29
C MET A 1 31.38 -42.87 -13.00
N ALA A 2 30.39 -42.06 -12.65
CA ALA A 2 30.29 -40.66 -13.05
C ALA A 2 29.42 -39.93 -12.01
N GLY A 3 29.93 -38.81 -11.47
CA GLY A 3 29.03 -37.72 -11.06
C GLY A 3 28.93 -37.34 -9.58
N LEU A 4 29.87 -37.68 -8.70
CA LEU A 4 29.96 -37.09 -7.33
C LEU A 4 30.49 -35.64 -7.33
N GLY A 5 30.77 -35.06 -8.50
CA GLY A 5 31.34 -33.71 -8.66
C GLY A 5 30.36 -32.54 -8.54
N ARG A 6 29.05 -32.77 -8.31
CA ARG A 6 28.05 -31.69 -8.15
C ARG A 6 27.86 -31.18 -6.72
N LEU A 7 28.57 -31.75 -5.74
CA LEU A 7 28.57 -31.32 -4.34
C LEU A 7 29.52 -30.15 -4.05
N LEU A 8 30.26 -29.64 -5.04
CA LEU A 8 31.26 -28.59 -4.89
C LEU A 8 30.92 -27.24 -5.54
N SER A 9 29.64 -26.96 -5.80
CA SER A 9 29.19 -25.57 -6.05
C SER A 9 28.74 -24.92 -4.73
N GLY A 10 29.64 -24.95 -3.73
CA GLY A 10 29.46 -24.47 -2.36
C GLY A 10 29.27 -22.95 -2.30
N GLY A 11 28.11 -22.49 -2.73
CA GLY A 11 27.61 -21.20 -2.28
C GLY A 11 27.34 -21.26 -0.77
N PRO A 12 27.44 -20.12 -0.06
CA PRO A 12 27.09 -20.04 1.36
C PRO A 12 25.68 -20.63 1.57
N VAL A 13 25.58 -21.61 2.48
CA VAL A 13 24.31 -22.23 2.83
C VAL A 13 23.54 -21.25 3.69
N VAL A 14 22.44 -20.71 3.15
CA VAL A 14 21.49 -19.92 3.92
C VAL A 14 20.88 -20.82 5.00
N PRO A 15 20.92 -20.43 6.28
CA PRO A 15 20.39 -21.25 7.36
C PRO A 15 18.86 -21.34 7.26
N ALA A 16 18.29 -22.44 7.76
CA ALA A 16 16.87 -22.72 7.64
C ALA A 16 15.98 -21.69 8.37
N ASP A 17 16.52 -21.04 9.39
CA ASP A 17 15.90 -19.97 10.17
C ASP A 17 16.17 -18.55 9.60
N GLY A 18 16.82 -18.45 8.43
CA GLY A 18 17.14 -17.19 7.80
C GLY A 18 15.89 -16.35 7.50
N LEU A 19 15.87 -15.12 8.00
CA LEU A 19 14.81 -14.14 7.76
C LEU A 19 15.43 -12.76 7.58
N VAL A 20 14.89 -12.00 6.62
CA VAL A 20 15.07 -10.56 6.57
C VAL A 20 13.71 -9.88 6.47
N ALA A 21 13.53 -8.80 7.21
CA ALA A 21 12.40 -7.91 7.04
C ALA A 21 12.86 -6.46 6.95
N VAL A 22 12.22 -5.70 6.07
CA VAL A 22 12.40 -4.24 6.02
C VAL A 22 11.06 -3.58 6.23
N GLY A 23 11.06 -2.46 6.96
CA GLY A 23 9.88 -1.63 7.09
C GLY A 23 10.18 -0.18 6.80
N ALA A 24 9.24 0.50 6.14
CA ALA A 24 9.35 1.92 5.84
C ALA A 24 7.96 2.54 5.63
N VAL A 25 7.95 3.86 5.52
CA VAL A 25 6.78 4.63 5.11
C VAL A 25 6.80 4.79 3.59
N ASP A 26 5.71 4.42 2.94
CA ASP A 26 5.44 4.76 1.55
C ASP A 26 5.05 6.24 1.45
N ARG A 27 6.01 7.03 0.98
CA ARG A 27 5.89 8.48 0.79
C ARG A 27 5.52 8.87 -0.63
N ALA A 28 5.24 7.91 -1.51
CA ALA A 28 4.85 8.21 -2.89
C ALA A 28 3.53 9.02 -2.95
N TRP A 29 2.80 9.11 -1.85
CA TRP A 29 1.56 9.87 -1.76
C TRP A 29 1.51 10.75 -0.51
N SER A 30 1.13 12.02 -0.70
CA SER A 30 1.12 13.03 0.36
C SER A 30 -0.17 13.12 1.17
N ARG A 31 -1.24 12.43 0.74
CA ARG A 31 -2.59 12.58 1.30
C ARG A 31 -3.00 11.47 2.28
N GLY A 32 -2.25 10.38 2.33
CA GLY A 32 -2.52 9.25 3.20
C GLY A 32 -1.25 8.43 3.38
N GLU A 33 -0.64 8.56 4.56
CA GLU A 33 0.59 7.86 4.87
C GLU A 33 0.29 6.35 4.98
N CYS A 34 1.12 5.52 4.36
CA CYS A 34 1.07 4.08 4.55
C CYS A 34 2.43 3.57 4.99
N ALA A 35 2.44 2.71 5.99
CA ALA A 35 3.61 1.93 6.34
C ALA A 35 3.58 0.59 5.61
N TYR A 36 4.74 0.08 5.26
CA TYR A 36 4.88 -1.26 4.74
C TYR A 36 5.99 -2.02 5.43
N VAL A 37 5.82 -3.34 5.50
CA VAL A 37 6.83 -4.30 5.93
C VAL A 37 6.93 -5.39 4.87
N ILE A 38 8.13 -5.67 4.39
CA ILE A 38 8.40 -6.77 3.48
C ILE A 38 9.28 -7.78 4.18
N SER A 39 8.81 -9.01 4.30
CA SER A 39 9.51 -10.11 4.97
C SER A 39 9.84 -11.22 3.99
N VAL A 40 11.06 -11.74 4.07
CA VAL A 40 11.58 -12.83 3.24
C VAL A 40 12.23 -13.85 4.16
N GLY A 41 11.63 -15.03 4.27
CA GLY A 41 12.21 -16.17 5.00
C GLY A 41 13.05 -17.06 4.09
N ALA A 42 13.71 -18.07 4.67
CA ALA A 42 14.51 -19.07 3.96
C ALA A 42 13.69 -19.82 2.90
N THR A 43 12.39 -20.04 3.16
CA THR A 43 11.46 -20.71 2.26
C THR A 43 10.21 -19.87 1.98
N GLY A 44 9.55 -20.17 0.86
CA GLY A 44 8.26 -19.57 0.51
C GLY A 44 8.32 -18.21 -0.18
N PRO A 45 7.16 -17.54 -0.31
CA PRO A 45 7.05 -16.23 -0.95
C PRO A 45 7.54 -15.10 -0.03
N ALA A 46 7.86 -13.95 -0.62
CA ALA A 46 7.99 -12.71 0.13
C ALA A 46 6.59 -12.28 0.61
N ARG A 47 6.49 -11.82 1.86
CA ARG A 47 5.26 -11.30 2.45
C ARG A 47 5.32 -9.79 2.49
N VAL A 48 4.28 -9.12 2.00
CA VAL A 48 4.15 -7.66 2.04
C VAL A 48 2.97 -7.33 2.92
N HIS A 49 3.23 -6.71 4.06
CA HIS A 49 2.24 -6.17 4.97
C HIS A 49 2.19 -4.66 4.72
N TYR A 50 1.03 -4.15 4.30
CA TYR A 50 0.84 -2.75 3.93
C TYR A 50 -0.31 -2.19 4.77
N SER A 51 -0.07 -1.12 5.52
CA SER A 51 -1.01 -0.58 6.48
C SER A 51 -1.16 0.93 6.29
N MET A 52 -2.40 1.40 6.31
CA MET A 52 -2.71 2.82 6.28
C MET A 52 -2.52 3.42 7.69
N SER A 53 -1.51 4.28 7.84
CA SER A 53 -1.12 4.83 9.14
C SER A 53 -1.84 6.13 9.48
N GLU A 54 -2.08 7.01 8.51
CA GLU A 54 -2.81 8.27 8.73
C GLU A 54 -3.76 8.61 7.55
N PRO A 55 -5.08 8.72 7.80
CA PRO A 55 -5.76 8.29 9.02
C PRO A 55 -5.57 6.78 9.26
N ALA A 56 -5.50 6.36 10.51
CA ALA A 56 -5.40 4.94 10.86
C ALA A 56 -6.51 4.14 10.18
N GLY A 57 -6.13 3.13 9.41
CA GLY A 57 -7.03 2.52 8.44
C GLY A 57 -6.82 1.02 8.26
N PRO A 58 -7.34 0.46 7.16
CA PRO A 58 -7.22 -0.95 6.88
C PRO A 58 -5.77 -1.38 6.61
N THR A 59 -5.58 -2.68 6.75
CA THR A 59 -4.32 -3.38 6.55
C THR A 59 -4.50 -4.44 5.47
N TRP A 60 -3.52 -4.58 4.59
CA TRP A 60 -3.51 -5.57 3.52
C TRP A 60 -2.25 -6.43 3.57
N LEU A 61 -2.43 -7.73 3.35
CA LEU A 61 -1.35 -8.70 3.22
C LEU A 61 -1.28 -9.21 1.78
N ARG A 62 -0.07 -9.25 1.21
CA ARG A 62 0.20 -9.84 -0.11
C ARG A 62 1.36 -10.81 -0.06
N LEU A 63 1.28 -11.83 -0.90
CA LEU A 63 2.36 -12.79 -1.13
C LEU A 63 2.93 -12.54 -2.53
N ALA A 64 4.24 -12.32 -2.60
CA ALA A 64 4.97 -12.17 -3.84
C ALA A 64 5.83 -13.43 -4.06
N GLN A 65 5.55 -14.16 -5.14
CA GLN A 65 6.38 -15.30 -5.52
C GLN A 65 7.76 -14.80 -5.93
N ILE A 66 8.79 -15.37 -5.32
CA ILE A 66 10.19 -15.01 -5.58
C ILE A 66 10.99 -16.27 -5.92
N SER A 67 11.85 -16.16 -6.93
CA SER A 67 12.76 -17.24 -7.29
C SER A 67 13.72 -17.53 -6.13
N GLU A 68 14.07 -18.80 -5.95
CA GLU A 68 15.06 -19.25 -4.96
C GLU A 68 16.40 -18.49 -5.06
N ARG A 69 16.87 -18.23 -6.28
CA ARG A 69 18.13 -17.47 -6.52
C ARG A 69 18.09 -16.07 -5.92
N ARG A 70 17.01 -15.32 -6.17
CA ARG A 70 16.84 -13.95 -5.63
C ARG A 70 16.70 -13.98 -4.12
N ARG A 71 15.95 -14.94 -3.57
CA ARG A 71 15.80 -15.15 -2.13
C ARG A 71 17.14 -15.37 -1.44
N ARG A 72 17.93 -16.34 -1.93
CA ARG A 72 19.26 -16.63 -1.38
C ARG A 72 20.20 -15.43 -1.43
N ARG A 73 20.20 -14.68 -2.54
CA ARG A 73 21.02 -13.46 -2.66
C ARG A 73 20.68 -12.43 -1.59
N VAL A 74 19.38 -12.23 -1.33
CA VAL A 74 18.91 -11.27 -0.32
C VAL A 74 19.26 -11.74 1.09
N LEU A 75 19.04 -13.03 1.40
CA LEU A 75 19.35 -13.59 2.70
C LEU A 75 20.86 -13.62 2.98
N ASP A 76 21.69 -14.00 2.01
CA ASP A 76 23.15 -13.97 2.17
C ASP A 76 23.66 -12.53 2.40
N ALA A 77 23.11 -11.54 1.68
CA ALA A 77 23.43 -10.14 1.93
C ALA A 77 23.01 -9.70 3.35
N ALA A 78 21.81 -10.09 3.81
CA ALA A 78 21.30 -9.76 5.13
C ALA A 78 22.15 -10.37 6.26
N LEU A 79 22.50 -11.65 6.15
CA LEU A 79 23.29 -12.35 7.17
C LEU A 79 24.72 -11.78 7.30
N ARG A 80 25.27 -11.19 6.23
CA ARG A 80 26.61 -10.59 6.21
C ARG A 80 26.64 -9.09 6.53
N CYS A 81 25.49 -8.43 6.63
CA CYS A 81 25.46 -6.96 6.72
C CYS A 81 25.88 -6.38 8.09
N GLY A 82 26.14 -7.24 9.08
CA GLY A 82 26.62 -6.86 10.40
C GLY A 82 25.53 -6.61 11.45
N VAL A 83 24.25 -6.61 11.08
CA VAL A 83 23.13 -6.41 12.04
C VAL A 83 23.12 -7.43 13.17
N LEU A 84 23.38 -8.70 12.87
CA LEU A 84 23.42 -9.76 13.88
C LEU A 84 24.61 -9.62 14.84
N ALA A 85 25.73 -9.04 14.38
CA ALA A 85 26.90 -8.78 15.22
C ALA A 85 26.67 -7.60 16.20
N GLY A 86 25.72 -6.72 15.89
CA GLY A 86 25.29 -5.60 16.73
C GLY A 86 23.93 -5.81 17.41
N ALA A 87 23.43 -7.05 17.49
CA ALA A 87 22.14 -7.37 18.09
C ALA A 87 22.04 -6.78 19.51
N GLY A 88 21.06 -5.89 19.73
CA GLY A 88 20.85 -5.16 21.00
C GLY A 88 21.25 -3.69 21.00
N LEU A 89 21.94 -3.19 19.97
CA LEU A 89 22.28 -1.76 19.83
C LEU A 89 21.17 -1.01 19.09
N LEU A 90 20.15 -0.57 19.84
CA LEU A 90 19.16 0.37 19.34
C LEU A 90 19.82 1.74 19.11
N ARG A 91 19.80 2.22 17.86
CA ARG A 91 20.18 3.60 17.53
C ARG A 91 19.01 4.26 16.83
N GLY A 92 18.33 5.16 17.53
CA GLY A 92 17.28 6.03 16.98
C GLY A 92 15.88 5.83 17.57
N GLY A 93 15.03 6.85 17.40
CA GLY A 93 13.65 6.87 17.89
C GLY A 93 12.60 6.65 16.78
N PRO A 94 11.31 6.58 17.14
CA PRO A 94 10.20 6.34 16.19
C PRO A 94 10.16 7.32 15.00
N ALA A 95 10.59 8.57 15.20
CA ALA A 95 10.67 9.57 14.15
C ALA A 95 11.70 9.21 13.04
N GLU A 96 12.81 8.57 13.42
CA GLU A 96 13.85 8.14 12.48
C GLU A 96 13.40 6.92 11.68
N VAL A 97 12.64 6.01 12.31
CA VAL A 97 11.96 4.90 11.61
C VAL A 97 11.04 5.44 10.51
N GLY A 98 10.20 6.42 10.83
CA GLY A 98 9.31 7.04 9.83
C GLY A 98 10.06 7.74 8.70
N ARG A 99 11.31 8.17 8.93
CA ARG A 99 12.14 8.90 7.96
C ARG A 99 12.97 8.02 7.06
N PHE A 100 13.58 6.99 7.63
CA PHE A 100 14.60 6.20 6.96
C PHE A 100 14.22 4.72 6.80
N GLY A 101 13.27 4.23 7.59
CA GLY A 101 12.90 2.83 7.67
C GLY A 101 13.78 2.04 8.64
N TRP A 102 13.58 0.73 8.67
CA TRP A 102 14.31 -0.20 9.52
C TRP A 102 14.57 -1.53 8.79
N LEU A 103 15.55 -2.26 9.31
CA LEU A 103 15.95 -3.59 8.86
C LEU A 103 15.97 -4.54 10.06
N HIS A 104 15.33 -5.70 9.92
CA HIS A 104 15.43 -6.84 10.83
C HIS A 104 16.07 -8.01 10.10
N VAL A 105 16.95 -8.72 10.79
CA VAL A 105 17.63 -9.91 10.30
C VAL A 105 17.56 -10.97 11.39
N ALA A 106 17.25 -12.20 11.01
CA ALA A 106 17.39 -13.36 11.88
C ALA A 106 18.07 -14.52 11.11
N GLY A 107 18.80 -15.34 11.86
CA GLY A 107 19.49 -16.51 11.34
C GLY A 107 20.57 -16.99 12.31
N HIS A 108 20.93 -18.28 12.23
CA HIS A 108 21.90 -18.91 13.12
C HIS A 108 21.49 -18.81 14.62
N GLY A 109 20.19 -18.84 14.92
CA GLY A 109 19.67 -18.69 16.28
C GLY A 109 19.73 -17.27 16.84
N LEU A 110 20.12 -16.28 16.04
CA LEU A 110 20.20 -14.87 16.42
C LEU A 110 19.13 -14.03 15.72
N SER A 111 18.76 -12.91 16.32
CA SER A 111 17.87 -11.91 15.75
C SER A 111 18.33 -10.52 16.15
N GLY A 112 18.35 -9.59 15.19
CA GLY A 112 18.69 -8.19 15.41
C GLY A 112 17.92 -7.29 14.48
N TRP A 113 17.72 -6.04 14.89
CA TRP A 113 17.18 -5.01 14.01
C TRP A 113 17.92 -3.69 14.20
N THR A 114 17.83 -2.83 13.20
CA THR A 114 18.44 -1.50 13.22
C THR A 114 17.61 -0.52 12.40
N ILE A 115 17.67 0.75 12.78
CA ILE A 115 17.13 1.85 11.97
C ILE A 115 18.09 2.08 10.81
N LEU A 116 17.52 2.30 9.63
CA LEU A 116 18.35 2.56 8.46
C LEU A 116 18.98 3.96 8.59
N PRO A 117 20.28 4.11 8.27
CA PRO A 117 20.92 5.42 8.23
C PRO A 117 20.33 6.33 7.14
N PRO A 118 20.67 7.62 7.11
CA PRO A 118 20.16 8.56 6.09
C PRO A 118 20.44 8.15 4.64
N ASP A 119 21.56 7.48 4.38
CA ASP A 119 21.91 6.91 3.07
C ASP A 119 21.23 5.56 2.78
N ARG A 120 20.45 5.06 3.75
CA ARG A 120 19.65 3.83 3.72
C ARG A 120 20.47 2.56 3.45
N ARG A 121 21.76 2.58 3.78
CA ARG A 121 22.69 1.48 3.50
C ARG A 121 23.25 0.86 4.77
N ILE A 122 23.20 -0.46 4.86
CA ILE A 122 23.83 -1.25 5.93
C ILE A 122 24.81 -2.21 5.29
N GLY A 123 26.08 -2.21 5.72
CA GLY A 123 27.13 -3.01 5.08
C GLY A 123 27.28 -2.72 3.58
N GLY A 124 27.01 -1.48 3.15
CA GLY A 124 27.05 -1.08 1.73
C GLY A 124 25.84 -1.53 0.89
N VAL A 125 24.80 -2.10 1.50
CA VAL A 125 23.61 -2.62 0.81
C VAL A 125 22.38 -1.75 1.10
N ALA A 126 21.69 -1.30 0.05
CA ALA A 126 20.42 -0.59 0.15
C ALA A 126 19.26 -1.59 0.29
N PHE A 127 18.96 -2.01 1.53
CA PHE A 127 18.03 -3.10 1.79
C PHE A 127 16.58 -2.80 1.40
N LEU A 128 16.12 -1.55 1.50
CA LEU A 128 14.77 -1.18 1.05
C LEU A 128 14.60 -1.42 -0.45
N ASP A 129 15.59 -1.06 -1.27
CA ASP A 129 15.53 -1.26 -2.71
C ASP A 129 15.74 -2.73 -3.08
N LEU A 130 16.69 -3.40 -2.40
CA LEU A 130 17.01 -4.81 -2.64
C LEU A 130 15.80 -5.72 -2.33
N VAL A 131 15.17 -5.53 -1.18
CA VAL A 131 14.00 -6.32 -0.74
C VAL A 131 12.74 -5.82 -1.43
N GLY A 132 12.54 -4.51 -1.56
CA GLY A 132 11.41 -3.91 -2.28
C GLY A 132 11.35 -4.33 -3.74
N GLY A 133 12.50 -4.45 -4.40
CA GLY A 133 12.61 -4.93 -5.78
C GLY A 133 12.20 -6.39 -5.97
N LEU A 134 12.08 -7.19 -4.90
CA LEU A 134 11.53 -8.55 -4.99
C LEU A 134 10.03 -8.56 -5.26
N VAL A 135 9.33 -7.50 -4.85
CA VAL A 135 7.87 -7.39 -4.97
C VAL A 135 7.54 -6.95 -6.41
N PRO A 136 6.75 -7.74 -7.16
CA PRO A 136 6.35 -7.36 -8.51
C PRO A 136 5.60 -6.03 -8.53
N GLY A 137 5.84 -5.19 -9.55
CA GLY A 137 5.16 -3.90 -9.69
C GLY A 137 3.63 -4.00 -9.72
N ALA A 138 3.08 -5.12 -10.18
CA ALA A 138 1.63 -5.37 -10.14
C ALA A 138 1.08 -5.46 -8.70
N VAL A 139 1.85 -6.00 -7.76
CA VAL A 139 1.47 -6.06 -6.33
C VAL A 139 1.43 -4.66 -5.74
N TRP A 140 2.43 -3.83 -6.04
CA TRP A 140 2.43 -2.43 -5.61
C TRP A 140 1.25 -1.64 -6.18
N ARG A 141 0.92 -1.84 -7.46
CA ARG A 141 -0.25 -1.19 -8.08
C ARG A 141 -1.56 -1.58 -7.40
N ASP A 142 -1.79 -2.87 -7.11
CA ASP A 142 -2.98 -3.32 -6.37
C ASP A 142 -3.04 -2.72 -4.95
N LEU A 143 -1.92 -2.70 -4.23
CA LEU A 143 -1.86 -2.07 -2.90
C LEU A 143 -2.16 -0.56 -2.96
N HIS A 144 -1.61 0.15 -3.94
CA HIS A 144 -1.86 1.58 -4.11
C HIS A 144 -3.32 1.86 -4.49
N ALA A 145 -3.94 1.03 -5.33
CA ALA A 145 -5.36 1.15 -5.68
C ALA A 145 -6.25 0.99 -4.43
N ARG A 146 -5.97 -0.03 -3.60
CA ARG A 146 -6.71 -0.27 -2.35
C ARG A 146 -6.54 0.84 -1.33
N ARG A 147 -5.33 1.38 -1.22
CA ARG A 147 -5.07 2.59 -0.42
C ARG A 147 -5.94 3.75 -0.89
N GLN A 148 -6.00 3.99 -2.20
CA GLN A 148 -6.78 5.07 -2.77
C GLN A 148 -8.28 4.88 -2.52
N GLU A 149 -8.80 3.67 -2.71
CA GLU A 149 -10.20 3.33 -2.41
C GLU A 149 -10.53 3.57 -0.92
N ALA A 150 -9.71 3.03 -0.01
CA ALA A 150 -9.92 3.18 1.43
C ALA A 150 -9.87 4.63 1.89
N TRP A 151 -8.96 5.43 1.32
CA TRP A 151 -8.88 6.85 1.61
C TRP A 151 -10.09 7.61 1.07
N GLN A 152 -10.57 7.29 -0.14
CA GLN A 152 -11.79 7.90 -0.69
C GLN A 152 -13.02 7.55 0.15
N ASP A 153 -13.12 6.30 0.62
CA ASP A 153 -14.18 5.88 1.55
C ASP A 153 -14.13 6.62 2.88
N TRP A 154 -12.93 6.85 3.41
CA TRP A 154 -12.76 7.68 4.59
C TRP A 154 -13.18 9.13 4.32
N ALA A 155 -12.68 9.75 3.26
CA ALA A 155 -12.99 11.13 2.88
C ALA A 155 -14.50 11.36 2.70
N ARG A 156 -15.19 10.42 2.03
CA ARG A 156 -16.66 10.46 1.87
C ARG A 156 -17.39 10.41 3.21
N ARG A 157 -16.94 9.57 4.15
CA ARG A 157 -17.58 9.40 5.48
C ARG A 157 -17.29 10.56 6.43
N SER A 158 -16.09 11.11 6.36
CA SER A 158 -15.64 12.16 7.28
C SER A 158 -16.13 13.55 6.89
N GLY A 159 -16.81 13.73 5.75
CA GLY A 159 -17.18 15.05 5.22
C GLY A 159 -15.98 15.88 4.72
N SER A 160 -14.76 15.46 5.08
CA SER A 160 -13.49 15.94 4.55
C SER A 160 -13.29 15.39 3.15
N VAL A 161 -13.85 16.04 2.13
CA VAL A 161 -13.32 15.91 0.77
C VAL A 161 -12.23 16.97 0.64
N PRO A 162 -10.93 16.63 0.64
CA PRO A 162 -9.93 17.59 0.19
C PRO A 162 -10.31 17.95 -1.22
N SER A 163 -10.56 19.24 -1.46
CA SER A 163 -10.74 19.81 -2.78
C SER A 163 -9.72 19.16 -3.71
N LEU A 164 -10.22 18.40 -4.69
CA LEU A 164 -9.42 17.94 -5.79
C LEU A 164 -8.93 19.21 -6.49
N ASN A 165 -7.77 19.73 -6.10
CA ASN A 165 -6.97 20.58 -6.98
C ASN A 165 -6.57 19.70 -8.16
N LEU A 166 -7.50 19.57 -9.10
CA LEU A 166 -7.24 19.30 -10.50
C LEU A 166 -6.48 20.51 -11.04
N GLU A 167 -5.22 20.69 -10.62
CA GLU A 167 -4.26 21.49 -11.38
C GLU A 167 -3.88 20.66 -12.62
N CYS A 168 -4.81 20.58 -13.55
CA CYS A 168 -4.61 20.15 -14.93
C CYS A 168 -5.19 21.22 -15.85
N THR A 169 -4.74 22.47 -15.67
CA THR A 169 -4.49 23.44 -16.74
C THR A 169 -3.76 24.61 -16.12
N ARG A 170 -2.44 24.60 -16.23
CA ARG A 170 -1.62 25.81 -16.16
C ARG A 170 -2.10 26.72 -17.31
N ARG A 171 -2.90 27.73 -16.99
CA ARG A 171 -3.03 28.92 -17.85
C ARG A 171 -1.95 29.89 -17.41
N ASP A 172 -1.22 30.39 -18.40
CA ASP A 172 -0.13 31.35 -18.22
C ASP A 172 -0.59 32.57 -17.41
N PRO A 173 0.32 33.18 -16.61
CA PRO A 173 0.00 34.33 -15.78
C PRO A 173 -0.08 35.67 -16.54
N ASP A 174 -0.09 35.67 -17.87
CA ASP A 174 0.00 36.91 -18.67
C ASP A 174 -1.35 37.41 -19.25
N ASP A 175 -2.47 36.74 -18.98
CA ASP A 175 -3.79 37.29 -19.35
C ASP A 175 -4.40 38.07 -18.18
N GLY A 176 -4.44 39.39 -18.36
CA GLY A 176 -4.92 40.39 -17.39
C GLY A 176 -6.38 40.23 -16.94
N PRO A 177 -6.87 41.11 -16.06
CA PRO A 177 -8.11 40.91 -15.33
C PRO A 177 -9.33 40.98 -16.26
N VAL A 178 -9.93 39.83 -16.59
CA VAL A 178 -11.27 39.79 -17.19
C VAL A 178 -12.28 40.06 -16.07
N SER A 179 -12.65 41.32 -15.94
CA SER A 179 -13.88 41.74 -15.28
C SER A 179 -15.07 41.13 -16.03
N GLY A 180 -15.60 40.02 -15.51
CA GLY A 180 -16.81 39.38 -16.01
C GLY A 180 -17.53 38.73 -14.84
N GLY A 181 -18.35 39.52 -14.15
CA GLY A 181 -19.21 39.02 -13.08
C GLY A 181 -20.08 37.87 -13.58
N PHE A 182 -19.99 36.73 -12.91
CA PHE A 182 -20.92 35.63 -13.09
C PHE A 182 -22.31 36.09 -12.61
N ASP A 183 -23.18 36.46 -13.55
CA ASP A 183 -24.59 36.71 -13.24
C ASP A 183 -25.31 35.37 -13.08
N ALA A 184 -25.31 34.87 -11.85
CA ALA A 184 -25.97 33.61 -11.47
C ALA A 184 -27.48 33.59 -11.81
N GLU A 185 -28.10 34.75 -12.02
CA GLU A 185 -29.52 34.86 -12.37
C GLU A 185 -29.75 34.62 -13.87
N ALA A 186 -28.81 35.02 -14.73
CA ALA A 186 -28.85 34.74 -16.18
C ALA A 186 -28.73 33.23 -16.46
N THR A 187 -27.83 32.54 -15.76
CA THR A 187 -27.65 31.09 -15.89
C THR A 187 -28.86 30.31 -15.37
N ARG A 188 -29.58 30.83 -14.36
CA ARG A 188 -30.77 30.18 -13.81
C ARG A 188 -31.96 30.27 -14.76
N ARG A 189 -32.12 31.37 -15.50
CA ARG A 189 -33.19 31.51 -16.52
C ARG A 189 -32.96 30.60 -17.74
N GLN A 190 -31.71 30.42 -18.15
CA GLN A 190 -31.36 29.54 -19.28
C GLN A 190 -31.66 28.06 -19.00
N ALA A 191 -31.66 27.64 -17.73
CA ALA A 191 -32.04 26.28 -17.32
C ALA A 191 -33.56 26.05 -17.27
N VAL A 192 -34.37 27.11 -17.21
CA VAL A 192 -35.84 27.02 -17.19
C VAL A 192 -36.42 26.98 -18.60
N ASP A 193 -35.78 27.64 -19.57
CA ASP A 193 -36.21 27.64 -20.98
C ASP A 193 -35.88 26.35 -21.75
N GLN A 194 -35.12 25.42 -21.13
CA GLN A 194 -34.76 24.12 -21.69
C GLN A 194 -35.26 22.96 -20.82
N GLY A 195 -36.58 22.75 -20.75
CA GLY A 195 -37.15 21.49 -20.23
C GLY A 195 -37.27 20.40 -21.31
N PRO A 196 -37.63 19.14 -20.96
CA PRO A 196 -37.14 18.28 -19.88
C PRO A 196 -36.29 17.11 -20.42
N TRP A 197 -35.38 16.57 -19.61
CA TRP A 197 -34.45 15.49 -19.97
C TRP A 197 -35.05 14.08 -19.93
N ASP A 198 -36.36 13.95 -20.13
CA ASP A 198 -37.03 12.66 -20.28
C ASP A 198 -37.02 12.22 -21.76
N ALA A 199 -35.86 11.80 -22.25
CA ALA A 199 -35.74 11.10 -23.54
C ALA A 199 -34.97 9.78 -23.35
N PRO A 200 -35.61 8.63 -23.59
CA PRO A 200 -35.01 7.32 -23.37
C PRO A 200 -33.95 7.02 -24.44
N VAL A 201 -32.72 6.67 -24.01
CA VAL A 201 -31.71 6.10 -24.90
C VAL A 201 -32.25 4.79 -25.46
N ALA A 202 -32.46 4.76 -26.77
CA ALA A 202 -32.97 3.62 -27.50
C ALA A 202 -32.02 2.42 -27.40
N GLY A 203 -32.49 1.39 -26.68
CA GLY A 203 -31.90 0.05 -26.59
C GLY A 203 -33.00 -0.94 -26.25
N ARG A 204 -33.96 -1.10 -27.15
CA ARG A 204 -35.18 -1.89 -26.98
C ARG A 204 -34.86 -3.39 -27.01
N ARG A 205 -35.22 -4.13 -25.95
CA ARG A 205 -36.10 -5.31 -26.00
C ARG A 205 -36.83 -5.48 -24.66
N ARG A 206 -38.13 -5.15 -24.65
CA ARG A 206 -39.15 -5.81 -23.81
C ARG A 206 -39.66 -7.02 -24.61
N PRO A 207 -40.01 -8.13 -23.94
CA PRO A 207 -41.39 -8.32 -23.45
C PRO A 207 -41.38 -8.85 -22.00
N GLY A 208 -42.32 -8.52 -21.12
CA GLY A 208 -43.75 -8.58 -21.29
C GLY A 208 -44.28 -9.51 -20.19
N ASP A 209 -45.07 -8.93 -19.30
CA ASP A 209 -46.13 -9.54 -18.51
C ASP A 209 -45.78 -10.58 -17.43
N GLY A 210 -45.98 -10.14 -16.17
CA GLY A 210 -45.96 -11.02 -15.01
C GLY A 210 -46.23 -10.25 -13.73
N ARG A 211 -47.51 -10.09 -13.40
CA ARG A 211 -48.03 -9.54 -12.14
C ARG A 211 -47.51 -10.32 -10.91
N ASP A 212 -47.33 -9.58 -9.80
CA ASP A 212 -47.99 -9.80 -8.50
C ASP A 212 -47.07 -9.53 -7.29
N GLY A 213 -47.61 -8.76 -6.33
CA GLY A 213 -47.19 -8.81 -4.92
C GLY A 213 -46.41 -7.60 -4.38
N GLY A 214 -47.11 -6.64 -3.77
CA GLY A 214 -46.60 -6.01 -2.54
C GLY A 214 -47.10 -6.80 -1.31
N PRO A 215 -46.97 -6.30 -0.07
CA PRO A 215 -46.01 -5.35 0.50
C PRO A 215 -45.26 -5.97 1.72
N GLY A 216 -44.14 -5.39 2.18
CA GLY A 216 -43.60 -5.77 3.50
C GLY A 216 -42.11 -5.54 3.70
N GLU A 217 -41.79 -4.50 4.46
CA GLU A 217 -40.84 -4.45 5.58
C GLU A 217 -39.52 -5.27 5.55
N GLY A 218 -38.42 -4.56 5.82
CA GLY A 218 -37.30 -5.15 6.57
C GLY A 218 -35.92 -4.99 5.94
N TRP A 219 -35.27 -3.86 6.22
CA TRP A 219 -33.81 -3.73 6.10
C TRP A 219 -33.11 -4.65 7.11
N PRO A 220 -32.09 -5.46 6.74
CA PRO A 220 -31.22 -6.08 7.73
C PRO A 220 -30.10 -5.10 8.11
N GLY A 221 -30.30 -4.39 9.23
CA GLY A 221 -29.26 -3.63 9.91
C GLY A 221 -28.22 -4.56 10.55
N ILE A 222 -26.94 -4.26 10.31
CA ILE A 222 -25.82 -4.91 11.00
C ILE A 222 -25.71 -4.30 12.40
N ARG A 223 -25.91 -5.14 13.42
CA ARG A 223 -25.76 -4.77 14.84
C ARG A 223 -24.28 -4.73 15.20
N HIS A 224 -23.83 -3.60 15.72
CA HIS A 224 -22.58 -3.48 16.48
C HIS A 224 -22.78 -4.07 17.87
N GLY A 225 -22.04 -5.12 18.21
CA GLY A 225 -21.92 -5.68 19.56
C GLY A 225 -20.46 -5.66 19.96
N GLY A 226 -20.13 -4.76 20.89
CA GLY A 226 -18.81 -4.66 21.50
C GLY A 226 -18.52 -5.79 22.47
N GLY A 227 -17.23 -6.04 22.69
CA GLY A 227 -16.72 -6.94 23.71
C GLY A 227 -15.22 -6.76 23.86
N MET A 228 -14.83 -5.97 24.86
CA MET A 228 -13.47 -5.93 25.39
C MET A 228 -13.12 -7.26 26.08
N GLY A 229 -11.83 -7.64 26.02
CA GLY A 229 -11.24 -8.52 27.03
C GLY A 229 -10.19 -9.50 26.51
N GLY A 230 -8.96 -9.39 27.02
CA GLY A 230 -8.02 -10.52 27.06
C GLY A 230 -6.56 -10.17 26.75
N ALA A 231 -5.79 -10.00 27.83
CA ALA A 231 -4.34 -9.78 27.84
C ALA A 231 -3.54 -10.94 27.22
N TRP A 232 -2.38 -10.59 26.63
CA TRP A 232 -1.06 -11.19 26.88
C TRP A 232 0.01 -10.11 26.68
#